data_AF-W1SAN1-F1
#
_entry.id   AF-W1SAN1-F1
#
_cell.length_a   1.000
_cell.length_b   1.000
_cell.length_c   1.000
_cell.angle_alpha   90.00
_cell.angle_beta   90.00
_cell.angle_gamma   90.00
#
_symmetry.space_group_name_H-M   'P 1'
#
loop_
_entity.id
_entity.type
_entity.pdbx_description
1 polymer ?
#
loop_
_entity_poly.entity_id
_entity_poly.type
_entity_poly.pdbx_seq_one_letter_code
_entity_poly.pdbx_strand_id
1 'polypeptide(L)' 'MKRTHRKVLIVLVIAALGLVAWHFDLFRAGDCLSQGGRWNWANDFCRLDSLARPAAG' A
#
# COMPACT_ATOMS: atom_id res chain seq x y z
N MET A 1 3.80 34.01 -14.15
CA MET A 1 2.77 33.30 -13.36
C MET A 1 2.48 31.84 -13.76
N LYS A 2 3.09 31.25 -14.81
CA LYS A 2 2.87 29.84 -15.22
C LYS A 2 3.54 28.77 -14.34
N ARG A 3 4.60 29.10 -13.60
CA ARG A 3 5.36 28.14 -12.76
C ARG A 3 4.64 27.75 -11.46
N THR A 4 3.91 28.67 -10.85
CA THR A 4 3.23 28.44 -9.56
C THR A 4 2.08 27.43 -9.72
N HIS A 5 1.27 27.57 -10.77
CA HIS A 5 0.21 26.61 -11.09
C HIS A 5 0.73 25.19 -11.31
N ARG A 6 1.88 25.02 -11.99
CA ARG A 6 2.45 23.69 -12.21
C ARG A 6 2.87 23.01 -10.90
N LYS A 7 3.45 23.76 -9.95
CA LYS A 7 3.82 23.22 -8.63
C LYS A 7 2.59 22.80 -7.84
N VAL A 8 1.54 23.61 -7.84
CA VAL A 8 0.27 23.28 -7.16
C VAL A 8 -0.34 22.03 -7.76
N LEU A 9 -0.36 21.90 -9.09
CA LEU A 9 -0.87 20.71 -9.76
C LEU A 9 -0.09 19.44 -9.36
N ILE A 10 1.24 19.53 -9.27
CA ILE A 10 2.09 18.40 -8.83
C ILE A 10 1.74 18.01 -7.39
N VAL A 11 1.61 18.98 -6.48
CA VAL A 11 1.26 18.71 -5.08
C VAL A 11 -0.12 18.06 -4.98
N LEU A 12 -1.10 18.54 -5.73
CA LEU A 12 -2.45 17.95 -5.77
C LEU A 12 -2.44 16.52 -6.27
N VAL A 13 -1.65 16.23 -7.32
CA VAL A 13 -1.50 14.86 -7.85
C VAL A 13 -0.85 13.95 -6.82
N ILE A 14 0.22 14.39 -6.14
CA ILE A 14 0.87 13.59 -5.09
C ILE A 14 -0.09 13.32 -3.93
N ALA A 15 -0.84 14.34 -3.49
CA ALA A 15 -1.83 14.18 -2.43
C ALA A 15 -2.95 13.21 -2.82
N ALA A 16 -3.44 13.28 -4.06
CA ALA A 16 -4.45 12.35 -4.57
C ALA A 16 -3.91 10.91 -4.63
N LEU A 17 -2.68 10.71 -5.12
CA LEU A 17 -2.04 9.39 -5.13
C LEU A 17 -1.85 8.83 -3.72
N GLY A 18 -1.44 9.67 -2.76
CA GLY A 18 -1.31 9.29 -1.36
C GLY A 18 -2.64 8.86 -0.73
N LEU A 19 -3.73 9.60 -1.01
CA LEU A 19 -5.07 9.26 -0.55
C LEU A 19 -5.60 7.95 -1.14
N VAL A 20 -5.37 7.72 -2.44
CA VAL A 20 -5.71 6.45 -3.08
C VAL A 20 -4.90 5.31 -2.46
N ALA A 21 -3.59 5.50 -2.26
CA ALA A 21 -2.74 4.51 -1.63
C ALA A 21 -3.18 4.18 -0.19
N TRP A 22 -3.63 5.18 0.56
CA TRP A 22 -4.21 4.99 1.89
C TRP A 22 -5.55 4.25 1.85
N HIS A 23 -6.46 4.65 0.97
CA HIS A 23 -7.81 4.08 0.90
C HIS A 23 -7.83 2.60 0.52
N PHE A 24 -6.86 2.16 -0.30
CA PHE A 24 -6.73 0.77 -0.71
C PHE A 24 -5.66 0.01 0.08
N ASP A 25 -5.23 0.50 1.25
CA ASP A 25 -4.19 -0.15 2.07
C ASP A 25 -2.93 -0.56 1.26
N LEU A 26 -2.61 0.14 0.16
CA LEU A 26 -1.57 -0.24 -0.80
C LEU A 26 -0.18 -0.30 -0.15
N PHE A 27 0.03 0.54 0.87
CA PHE A 27 1.26 0.50 1.68
C PHE A 27 1.37 -0.79 2.50
N ARG A 28 0.28 -1.26 3.11
CA ARG A 28 0.23 -2.52 3.87
C ARG A 28 0.29 -3.74 2.94
N ALA A 29 -0.39 -3.67 1.81
CA ALA A 29 -0.29 -4.70 0.77
C ALA A 29 1.13 -4.81 0.21
N GLY A 30 1.80 -3.68 -0.02
CA GLY A 30 3.19 -3.63 -0.47
C GLY A 30 4.17 -4.15 0.58
N ASP A 31 3.98 -3.78 1.85
CA ASP A 31 4.79 -4.30 2.96
C ASP A 31 4.56 -5.81 3.19
N CYS A 32 3.34 -6.29 2.96
CA CYS A 32 3.03 -7.71 2.96
C CYS A 32 3.79 -8.46 1.85
N LEU A 33 3.77 -7.91 0.62
CA LEU A 33 4.47 -8.50 -0.52
C LEU A 33 6.00 -8.47 -0.33
N SER A 34 6.55 -7.40 0.22
CA SER A 34 8.00 -7.29 0.50
C SER A 34 8.46 -8.30 1.56
N GLN A 35 7.57 -8.68 2.50
CA GLN A 35 7.78 -9.73 3.49
C GLN A 35 7.50 -11.16 2.96
N GLY A 36 7.19 -11.30 1.66
CA GLY A 36 6.90 -12.60 1.04
C GLY A 36 5.50 -13.15 1.34
N GLY A 37 4.61 -12.30 1.85
CA GLY A 37 3.20 -12.60 2.03
C GLY A 37 2.35 -12.27 0.80
N ARG A 38 1.11 -12.73 0.83
CA ARG A 38 0.08 -12.41 -0.17
C ARG A 38 -1.00 -11.57 0.51
N TRP A 39 -1.28 -10.41 -0.07
CA TRP A 39 -2.35 -9.55 0.39
C TRP A 39 -3.72 -10.11 0.01
N ASN A 40 -4.64 -10.20 0.96
CA ASN A 40 -6.03 -10.60 0.74
C ASN A 40 -6.96 -9.39 0.74
N TRP A 41 -7.34 -8.95 -0.45
CA TRP A 41 -8.27 -7.82 -0.68
C TRP A 41 -9.70 -8.05 -0.17
N ALA A 42 -10.10 -9.29 0.13
CA ALA A 42 -11.45 -9.57 0.61
C ALA A 42 -11.63 -9.34 2.12
N ASN A 43 -10.54 -9.34 2.88
CA ASN A 43 -10.56 -9.27 4.34
C ASN A 43 -9.44 -8.35 4.89
N ASP A 44 -8.80 -7.57 4.01
CA ASP A 44 -7.72 -6.62 4.32
C ASP A 44 -6.62 -7.15 5.25
N PHE A 45 -6.21 -8.41 5.04
CA PHE A 45 -5.14 -9.04 5.81
C PHE A 45 -3.98 -9.51 4.95
N CYS A 46 -2.79 -9.44 5.53
CA CYS A 46 -1.58 -10.04 4.97
C CYS A 46 -1.49 -11.52 5.35
N ARG A 47 -1.53 -12.41 4.34
CA ARG A 47 -1.27 -13.83 4.53
C ARG A 47 0.21 -14.11 4.31
N LEU A 48 0.97 -14.38 5.36
CA LEU A 48 2.36 -14.82 5.18
C LEU A 48 2.40 -16.28 4.73
N ASP A 49 2.64 -16.53 3.44
CA ASP A 49 2.82 -17.88 2.91
C ASP A 49 4.16 -18.51 3.40
N SER A 50 5.07 -17.69 3.93
CA SER A 50 6.36 -18.08 4.52
C SER A 50 6.28 -18.54 5.99
N LEU A 51 5.14 -18.39 6.68
CA LEU A 51 4.89 -19.05 7.96
C LEU A 51 4.53 -20.52 7.70
N ALA A 52 5.54 -21.32 7.36
CA ALA A 52 5.46 -22.77 7.48
C ALA A 52 5.03 -23.10 8.91
N ARG A 53 3.78 -23.55 9.06
CA ARG A 53 3.14 -24.26 10.18
C ARG A 53 3.71 -23.92 11.57
N PRO A 54 2.95 -23.28 12.50
CA PRO A 54 3.36 -23.30 13.91
C PRO A 54 3.59 -24.76 14.29
N ALA A 55 4.80 -25.09 14.77
CA ALA A 55 5.12 -26.42 15.25
C ALA A 55 4.05 -26.78 16.29
N ALA A 56 3.17 -27.72 15.93
CA ALA A 56 2.18 -28.25 16.84
C ALA A 56 2.96 -28.95 17.95
N GLY A 57 2.99 -28.34 19.13
CA GLY A 57 3.36 -28.99 20.39
C GLY A 57 2.16 -29.71 20.97
#